data_AF-A0A3M1BY06-F1
#
_entry.id   AF-A0A3M1BY06-F1
#
_cell.length_a   1.000
_cell.length_b   1.000
_cell.length_c   1.000
_cell.angle_alpha   90.00
_cell.angle_beta   90.00
_cell.angle_gamma   90.00
#
_symmetry.space_group_name_H-M   'P 1'
#
loop_
_entity.id
_entity.type
_entity.pdbx_description
1 polymer ?
#
loop_
_entity_poly.entity_id
_entity_poly.type
_entity_poly.pdbx_seq_one_letter_code
_entity_poly.pdbx_strand_id
1 'polypeptide(L)'
;GALLSSGTAAEALKPVQGELLSQLVAFGFEPDGVAQPDLFGGTVRIWVVPESNGECGGSISSCPTHRLLFAYVTGDLYQKPVVFQLPPAKGWEFVGWSEAPAESAAFSVRTALPSANIDPEERAAWKPVEYRIVVSETSATVNAVDRDA
;
A
#
# COMPACT_ATOMS: atom_id res chain seq x y z
N GLY A 1 -0.89 -24.07 -29.05
CA GLY A 1 -1.33 -22.77 -28.51
C GLY A 1 -2.20 -23.03 -27.31
N ALA A 2 -1.71 -22.68 -26.12
CA ALA A 2 -2.51 -22.66 -24.91
C ALA A 2 -2.31 -21.28 -24.30
N LEU A 3 -3.42 -20.56 -24.16
CA LEU A 3 -3.49 -19.18 -23.69
C LEU A 3 -3.01 -19.10 -22.24
N LEU A 4 -2.03 -18.23 -22.01
CA LEU A 4 -1.63 -17.80 -20.67
C LEU A 4 -2.76 -16.94 -20.11
N SER A 5 -3.42 -17.43 -19.06
CA SER A 5 -4.39 -16.64 -18.30
C SER A 5 -3.61 -15.90 -17.21
N SER A 6 -3.06 -14.74 -17.56
CA SER A 6 -2.39 -13.82 -16.61
C SER A 6 -3.47 -13.09 -15.81
N GLY A 7 -4.01 -13.74 -14.79
CA GLY A 7 -4.88 -13.12 -13.80
C GLY A 7 -4.29 -13.37 -12.43
N THR A 8 -3.50 -12.43 -11.91
CA THR A 8 -3.12 -12.40 -10.50
C THR A 8 -4.39 -12.31 -9.67
N ALA A 9 -4.71 -13.38 -8.93
CA ALA A 9 -5.90 -13.43 -8.09
C ALA A 9 -5.82 -12.37 -6.98
N ALA A 10 -6.97 -11.77 -6.64
CA ALA A 10 -7.08 -10.88 -5.50
C ALA A 10 -6.69 -11.61 -4.21
N GLU A 11 -5.73 -11.06 -3.47
CA GLU A 11 -5.32 -11.58 -2.18
C GLU A 11 -5.96 -10.79 -1.05
N ALA A 12 -6.57 -11.47 -0.10
CA ALA A 12 -7.13 -10.86 1.09
C ALA A 12 -6.02 -10.60 2.13
N LEU A 13 -5.93 -9.36 2.61
CA LEU A 13 -4.94 -8.98 3.60
C LEU A 13 -5.44 -9.27 5.01
N LYS A 14 -4.52 -9.71 5.86
CA LYS A 14 -4.79 -9.86 7.30
C LYS A 14 -4.53 -8.53 8.01
N PRO A 15 -5.38 -8.12 8.97
CA PRO A 15 -5.11 -6.99 9.82
C PRO A 15 -3.77 -7.13 10.56
N VAL A 16 -3.06 -6.02 10.72
CA VAL A 16 -1.88 -5.93 11.58
C VAL A 16 -2.33 -6.00 13.03
N GLN A 17 -1.68 -6.85 13.82
CA GLN A 17 -1.95 -6.95 15.26
C GLN A 17 -1.13 -5.90 16.02
N GLY A 18 -1.78 -5.14 16.91
CA GLY A 18 -1.11 -4.20 17.82
C GLY A 18 -1.92 -2.92 18.07
N GLU A 19 -2.24 -2.65 19.34
CA GLU A 19 -3.10 -1.49 19.70
C GLU A 19 -2.47 -0.14 19.40
N LEU A 20 -1.16 -0.01 19.65
CA LEU A 20 -0.43 1.25 19.48
C LEU A 20 -0.38 1.69 18.01
N LEU A 21 -0.25 0.76 17.07
CA LEU A 21 -0.24 1.06 15.64
C LEU A 21 -1.61 1.56 15.17
N SER A 22 -2.70 0.93 15.60
CA SER A 22 -4.06 1.41 15.30
C SER A 22 -4.33 2.79 15.88
N GLN A 23 -3.85 3.07 17.10
CA GLN A 23 -3.99 4.40 17.71
C GLN A 23 -3.17 5.46 16.94
N LEU A 24 -1.91 5.18 16.61
CA LEU A 24 -1.07 6.09 15.83
C LEU A 24 -1.67 6.39 14.45
N VAL A 25 -2.31 5.39 13.83
CA VAL A 25 -3.06 5.51 12.57
C VAL A 25 -4.30 6.41 12.73
N ALA A 26 -5.05 6.27 13.82
CA ALA A 26 -6.20 7.13 14.13
C ALA A 26 -5.83 8.63 14.29
N PHE A 27 -4.56 8.93 14.62
CA PHE A 27 -4.05 10.31 14.76
C PHE A 27 -3.05 10.72 13.66
N GLY A 28 -2.74 9.82 12.72
CA GLY A 28 -1.62 9.98 11.79
C GLY A 28 -1.87 10.95 10.63
N PHE A 29 -0.80 11.66 10.26
CA PHE A 29 -0.66 12.64 9.17
C PHE A 29 -1.18 12.11 7.82
N GLU A 30 -2.00 12.91 7.15
CA GLU A 30 -2.41 12.68 5.76
C GLU A 30 -1.28 13.17 4.85
N PRO A 31 -0.79 12.39 3.88
CA PRO A 31 0.19 12.90 2.93
C PRO A 31 -0.42 14.09 2.17
N ASP A 32 0.27 15.22 2.22
CA ASP A 32 -0.15 16.47 1.57
C ASP A 32 -0.57 16.21 0.11
N GLY A 33 -1.76 16.69 -0.27
CA GLY A 33 -2.22 16.71 -1.66
C GLY A 33 -2.98 15.48 -2.17
N VAL A 34 -3.27 14.48 -1.32
CA VAL A 34 -4.15 13.37 -1.71
C VAL A 34 -5.61 13.76 -1.44
N ALA A 35 -6.29 14.33 -2.43
CA ALA A 35 -7.74 14.58 -2.35
C ALA A 35 -8.48 13.24 -2.24
N GLN A 36 -9.11 13.00 -1.09
CA GLN A 36 -9.86 11.76 -0.83
C GLN A 36 -11.23 11.80 -1.52
N PRO A 37 -11.77 10.64 -1.97
CA PRO A 37 -13.16 10.56 -2.39
C PRO A 37 -14.07 10.92 -1.20
N ASP A 38 -15.16 11.63 -1.48
CA ASP A 38 -16.23 11.88 -0.51
C ASP A 38 -16.95 10.55 -0.24
N LEU A 39 -16.41 9.79 0.71
CA LEU A 39 -16.98 8.53 1.16
C LEU A 39 -18.00 8.86 2.25
N PHE A 40 -19.28 8.60 1.99
CA PHE A 40 -20.33 8.69 3.00
C PHE A 40 -19.98 7.78 4.19
N GLY A 41 -19.36 8.34 5.24
CA GLY A 41 -19.14 7.67 6.53
C GLY A 41 -17.69 7.34 6.92
N GLY A 42 -16.69 7.61 6.08
CA GLY A 42 -15.30 7.30 6.46
C GLY A 42 -14.21 7.93 5.59
N THR A 43 -12.96 7.75 5.98
CA THR A 43 -11.76 8.24 5.28
C THR A 43 -10.72 7.13 5.22
N VAL A 44 -9.94 7.07 4.14
CA VAL A 44 -8.80 6.14 4.04
C VAL A 44 -7.50 6.88 4.23
N ARG A 45 -6.74 6.42 5.21
CA ARG A 45 -5.43 6.95 5.52
C ARG A 45 -4.35 5.96 5.11
N ILE A 46 -3.26 6.49 4.54
CA ILE A 46 -2.16 5.72 3.94
C ILE A 46 -0.84 6.29 4.46
N TRP A 47 0.06 5.42 4.91
CA TRP A 47 1.37 5.78 5.43
C TRP A 47 2.47 4.96 4.79
N VAL A 48 3.56 5.63 4.45
CA VAL A 48 4.83 5.00 4.06
C VAL A 48 5.80 5.19 5.22
N VAL A 49 6.14 4.09 5.89
CA VAL A 49 6.97 4.11 7.09
C VAL A 49 8.36 3.56 6.75
N PRO A 50 9.44 4.36 6.87
CA PRO A 50 10.80 3.86 6.70
C PRO A 50 11.18 2.95 7.87
N GLU A 51 11.78 1.80 7.59
CA GLU A 51 12.26 0.82 8.58
C GLU A 51 13.76 0.90 8.85
N SER A 52 14.54 1.55 7.98
CA SER A 52 15.98 1.74 8.17
C SER A 52 16.51 2.99 7.46
N ASN A 53 17.61 3.54 8.01
CA ASN A 53 18.20 4.81 7.57
C ASN A 53 19.24 4.65 6.44
N GLY A 54 19.05 3.71 5.51
CA GLY A 54 19.63 3.87 4.17
C GLY A 54 21.03 3.31 3.88
N GLU A 55 21.53 2.29 4.59
CA GLU A 55 22.67 1.50 4.10
C GLU A 55 22.29 0.03 3.97
N CYS A 56 22.12 -0.42 2.73
CA CYS A 56 21.98 -1.83 2.43
C CYS A 56 22.90 -2.19 1.27
N GLY A 57 23.75 -3.20 1.49
CA GLY A 57 24.40 -3.94 0.41
C GLY A 57 23.54 -5.13 -0.01
N GLY A 58 23.61 -5.50 -1.30
CA GLY A 58 22.88 -6.64 -1.87
C GLY A 58 21.60 -6.25 -2.62
N SER A 59 20.83 -7.25 -3.04
CA SER A 59 19.73 -7.06 -3.99
C SER A 59 18.57 -6.21 -3.49
N ILE A 60 17.85 -5.56 -4.41
CA ILE A 60 16.62 -4.79 -4.15
C ILE A 60 15.63 -5.60 -3.31
N SER A 61 15.44 -6.88 -3.62
CA SER A 61 14.55 -7.79 -2.91
C SER A 61 15.01 -8.15 -1.49
N SER A 62 16.31 -8.10 -1.20
CA SER A 62 16.87 -8.48 0.10
C SER A 62 16.90 -7.35 1.13
N CYS A 63 16.54 -6.13 0.75
CA CYS A 63 16.47 -5.01 1.70
C CYS A 63 15.27 -4.12 1.41
N PRO A 64 14.04 -4.51 1.82
CA PRO A 64 12.96 -3.56 1.90
C PRO A 64 13.28 -2.51 2.97
N THR A 65 13.05 -1.24 2.67
CA THR A 65 13.33 -0.11 3.57
C THR A 65 12.07 0.61 4.00
N HIS A 66 10.92 0.27 3.42
CA HIS A 66 9.64 0.91 3.71
C HIS A 66 8.51 -0.12 3.84
N ARG A 67 7.63 0.12 4.81
CA ARG A 67 6.29 -0.48 4.88
C ARG A 67 5.25 0.49 4.37
N LEU A 68 4.22 -0.05 3.73
CA LEU A 68 3.01 0.70 3.45
C LEU A 68 1.90 0.20 4.38
N LEU A 69 1.42 1.09 5.24
CA LEU A 69 0.30 0.87 6.14
C LEU A 69 -0.91 1.65 5.64
N PHE A 70 -2.11 1.13 5.84
CA PHE A 70 -3.32 1.86 5.53
C PHE A 70 -4.50 1.39 6.38
N ALA A 71 -5.50 2.24 6.53
CA ALA A 71 -6.73 1.92 7.26
C ALA A 71 -7.92 2.69 6.71
N TYR A 72 -9.10 2.08 6.82
CA TYR A 72 -10.38 2.76 6.69
C TYR A 72 -10.80 3.24 8.08
N VAL A 73 -11.04 4.54 8.22
CA VAL A 73 -11.39 5.21 9.47
C VAL A 73 -12.78 5.77 9.31
N THR A 74 -13.74 5.23 10.05
CA THR A 74 -15.06 5.84 10.17
C THR A 74 -14.93 7.10 11.03
N GLY A 75 -15.79 8.11 10.82
CA GLY A 75 -15.76 9.34 11.61
C GLY A 75 -16.12 9.18 13.10
N ASP A 76 -16.29 7.94 13.59
CA ASP A 76 -16.61 7.63 14.97
C ASP A 76 -15.33 7.60 15.83
N LEU A 77 -15.24 8.55 16.76
CA LEU A 77 -14.10 8.75 17.67
C LEU A 77 -13.84 7.56 18.61
N TYR A 78 -14.81 6.66 18.78
CA TYR A 78 -14.66 5.48 19.64
C TYR A 78 -14.30 4.22 18.86
N GLN A 79 -14.31 4.28 17.53
CA GLN A 79 -13.97 3.15 16.70
C GLN A 79 -12.47 3.12 16.41
N LYS A 80 -11.83 2.05 16.88
CA LYS A 80 -10.41 1.80 16.59
C LYS A 80 -10.27 1.31 15.15
N PRO A 81 -9.48 2.00 14.30
CA PRO A 81 -9.34 1.61 12.91
C PRO A 81 -8.56 0.30 12.76
N VAL A 82 -9.01 -0.53 11.82
CA VAL A 82 -8.32 -1.75 11.41
C VAL A 82 -7.21 -1.38 10.44
N VAL A 83 -5.97 -1.71 10.81
CA VAL A 83 -4.79 -1.39 10.03
C VAL A 83 -4.38 -2.59 9.19
N PHE A 84 -4.11 -2.34 7.92
CA PHE A 84 -3.58 -3.31 6.98
C PHE A 84 -2.17 -2.89 6.54
N GLN A 85 -1.39 -3.87 6.09
CA GLN A 85 -0.05 -3.62 5.55
C GLN A 85 0.13 -4.38 4.23
N LEU A 86 0.83 -3.75 3.29
CA LEU A 86 1.42 -4.47 2.16
C LEU A 86 2.77 -5.08 2.54
N PRO A 87 3.26 -6.08 1.79
CA PRO A 87 4.62 -6.59 1.96
C PRO A 87 5.64 -5.44 1.95
N PRO A 88 6.71 -5.49 2.75
CA PRO A 88 7.75 -4.46 2.72
C PRO A 88 8.37 -4.30 1.33
N ALA A 89 8.70 -3.07 0.94
CA ALA A 89 9.37 -2.77 -0.34
C ALA A 89 10.49 -1.73 -0.15
N LYS A 90 11.34 -1.54 -1.16
CA LYS A 90 12.34 -0.45 -1.16
C LYS A 90 11.72 0.94 -1.07
N GLY A 91 10.50 1.09 -1.54
CA GLY A 91 9.77 2.34 -1.53
C GLY A 91 8.36 2.13 -2.03
N TRP A 92 7.51 3.09 -1.74
CA TRP A 92 6.11 3.10 -2.13
C TRP A 92 5.73 4.48 -2.63
N GLU A 93 4.89 4.52 -3.65
CA GLU A 93 4.33 5.74 -4.21
C GLU A 93 2.82 5.59 -4.37
N PHE A 94 2.08 6.61 -3.95
CA PHE A 94 0.64 6.70 -4.18
C PHE A 94 0.39 7.09 -5.63
N VAL A 95 -0.41 6.28 -6.35
CA VAL A 95 -0.71 6.52 -7.77
C VAL A 95 -2.01 7.30 -7.93
N GLY A 96 -3.04 6.97 -7.15
CA GLY A 96 -4.34 7.63 -7.25
C GLY A 96 -5.48 6.82 -6.66
N TRP A 97 -6.65 7.46 -6.57
CA TRP A 97 -7.91 6.80 -6.23
C TRP A 97 -8.54 6.14 -7.45
N SER A 98 -9.36 5.11 -7.23
CA SER A 98 -10.14 4.44 -8.28
C SER A 98 -11.56 4.16 -7.78
N GLU A 99 -12.48 3.84 -8.71
CA GLU A 99 -13.84 3.45 -8.36
C GLU A 99 -13.83 2.23 -7.44
N ALA A 100 -14.73 2.22 -6.46
CA ALA A 100 -14.84 1.18 -5.45
C ALA A 100 -16.30 0.71 -5.32
N PRO A 101 -16.52 -0.52 -4.81
CA PRO A 101 -17.85 -0.94 -4.34
C PRO A 101 -18.38 0.00 -3.24
N ALA A 102 -19.69 -0.06 -3.00
CA ALA A 102 -20.31 0.67 -1.88
C ALA A 102 -19.61 0.35 -0.54
N GLU A 103 -19.55 1.34 0.36
CA GLU A 103 -18.95 1.21 1.70
C GLU A 103 -17.47 0.76 1.70
N SER A 104 -16.78 1.01 0.59
CA SER A 104 -15.35 0.74 0.43
C SER A 104 -14.66 1.92 -0.24
N ALA A 105 -13.34 1.99 -0.12
CA ALA A 105 -12.51 2.84 -0.95
C ALA A 105 -11.56 1.98 -1.78
N ALA A 106 -11.16 2.50 -2.94
CA ALA A 106 -10.16 1.85 -3.76
C ALA A 106 -9.07 2.84 -4.17
N PHE A 107 -7.81 2.42 -4.07
CA PHE A 107 -6.66 3.22 -4.44
C PHE A 107 -5.55 2.36 -5.02
N SER A 108 -4.68 2.99 -5.79
CA SER A 108 -3.51 2.37 -6.38
C SER A 108 -2.24 2.92 -5.76
N VAL A 109 -1.29 2.02 -5.52
CA VAL A 109 0.08 2.32 -5.12
C VAL A 109 1.02 1.54 -6.00
N ARG A 110 2.27 1.98 -6.12
CA ARG A 110 3.31 1.22 -6.79
C ARG A 110 4.56 1.13 -5.95
N THR A 111 5.32 0.06 -6.12
CA THR A 111 6.68 0.01 -5.58
C THR A 111 7.51 1.09 -6.25
N ALA A 112 8.34 1.74 -5.46
CA ALA A 112 9.25 2.79 -5.91
C ALA A 112 10.69 2.40 -5.57
N LEU A 113 11.61 2.85 -6.41
CA LEU A 113 13.03 2.63 -6.21
C LEU A 113 13.71 3.96 -5.86
N PRO A 114 14.25 4.13 -4.64
CA PRO A 114 14.97 5.35 -4.30
C PRO A 114 16.23 5.51 -5.15
N SER A 115 16.68 6.74 -5.32
CA SER A 115 17.88 7.08 -6.11
C SER A 115 19.18 6.57 -5.49
N ALA A 116 19.22 6.28 -4.19
CA ALA A 116 20.45 5.90 -3.47
C ALA A 116 20.72 4.39 -3.44
N ASN A 117 22.01 4.03 -3.39
CA ASN A 117 22.57 2.74 -2.93
C ASN A 117 21.96 1.47 -3.56
N ILE A 118 21.82 1.45 -4.89
CA ILE A 118 21.38 0.26 -5.64
C ILE A 118 22.31 0.07 -6.83
N ASP A 119 22.76 -1.16 -7.03
CA ASP A 119 23.64 -1.54 -8.12
C ASP A 119 23.04 -1.15 -9.49
N PRO A 120 23.83 -0.57 -10.42
CA PRO A 120 23.31 -0.11 -11.70
C PRO A 120 22.61 -1.19 -12.54
N GLU A 121 23.10 -2.43 -12.49
CA GLU A 121 22.50 -3.56 -13.22
C GLU A 121 21.13 -3.94 -12.66
N GLU A 122 20.99 -3.98 -11.33
CA GLU A 122 19.69 -4.23 -10.70
C GLU A 122 18.71 -3.09 -10.94
N ARG A 123 19.20 -1.84 -10.89
CA ARG A 123 18.39 -0.66 -11.21
C ARG A 123 17.86 -0.72 -12.65
N ALA A 124 18.66 -1.18 -13.60
CA ALA A 124 18.26 -1.31 -15.01
C ALA A 124 17.24 -2.43 -15.24
N ALA A 125 17.33 -3.51 -14.46
CA ALA A 125 16.40 -4.65 -14.53
C ALA A 125 15.10 -4.44 -13.72
N TRP A 126 15.10 -3.48 -12.78
CA TRP A 126 13.96 -3.25 -11.90
C TRP A 126 12.76 -2.67 -12.63
N LYS A 127 11.58 -3.21 -12.32
CA LYS A 127 10.29 -2.69 -12.76
C LYS A 127 9.39 -2.40 -11.55
N PRO A 128 8.65 -1.28 -11.55
CA PRO A 128 7.64 -1.03 -10.53
C PRO A 128 6.53 -2.07 -10.64
N VAL A 129 6.03 -2.51 -9.49
CA VAL A 129 4.82 -3.32 -9.40
C VAL A 129 3.72 -2.42 -8.86
N GLU A 130 2.65 -2.26 -9.62
CA GLU A 130 1.47 -1.52 -9.20
C GLU A 130 0.46 -2.46 -8.53
N TYR A 131 -0.18 -1.98 -7.48
CA TYR A 131 -1.19 -2.69 -6.74
C TYR A 131 -2.44 -1.84 -6.66
N ARG A 132 -3.59 -2.45 -6.95
CA ARG A 132 -4.90 -1.89 -6.64
C ARG A 132 -5.40 -2.50 -5.33
N ILE A 133 -5.74 -1.64 -4.39
CA ILE A 133 -6.26 -1.98 -3.08
C ILE A 133 -7.73 -1.59 -3.02
N VAL A 134 -8.56 -2.48 -2.49
CA VAL A 134 -9.93 -2.17 -2.07
C VAL A 134 -10.01 -2.42 -0.57
N VAL A 135 -10.42 -1.41 0.18
CA VAL A 135 -10.45 -1.42 1.65
C VAL A 135 -11.80 -0.96 2.17
N SER A 136 -12.28 -1.65 3.20
CA SER A 136 -13.43 -1.28 4.02
C SER A 136 -13.02 -1.24 5.49
N GLU A 137 -13.96 -0.93 6.36
CA GLU A 137 -13.75 -0.86 7.81
C GLU A 137 -13.08 -2.11 8.41
N THR A 138 -13.38 -3.30 7.86
CA THR A 138 -12.95 -4.58 8.45
C THR A 138 -12.13 -5.45 7.52
N SER A 139 -11.99 -5.08 6.24
CA SER A 139 -11.34 -5.93 5.24
C SER A 139 -10.53 -5.13 4.24
N ALA A 140 -9.52 -5.78 3.67
CA ALA A 140 -8.78 -5.25 2.54
C ALA A 140 -8.42 -6.37 1.56
N THR A 141 -8.50 -6.06 0.27
CA THR A 141 -8.02 -6.92 -0.81
C THR A 141 -7.01 -6.18 -1.66
N VAL A 142 -6.00 -6.89 -2.12
CA VAL A 142 -4.94 -6.37 -2.98
C VAL A 142 -4.88 -7.17 -4.28
N ASN A 143 -4.71 -6.46 -5.39
CA ASN A 143 -4.50 -7.04 -6.71
C ASN A 143 -3.25 -6.42 -7.32
N ALA A 144 -2.26 -7.24 -7.68
CA ALA A 144 -1.17 -6.77 -8.52
C ALA A 144 -1.72 -6.47 -9.92
N VAL A 145 -1.49 -5.26 -10.40
CA VAL A 145 -1.88 -4.82 -11.74
C VAL A 145 -0.71 -5.09 -12.66
N ASP A 146 -0.84 -6.12 -13.49
CA ASP A 146 0.13 -6.40 -14.54
C ASP A 146 -0.11 -5.43 -15.71
N ARG A 147 0.80 -4.48 -15.93
CA ARG A 147 0.72 -3.52 -17.04
C ARG A 147 1.54 -3.92 -18.27
N ASP A 148 2.21 -5.08 -18.22
CA ASP A 148 3.01 -5.63 -19.32
C ASP A 148 2.30 -6.78 -20.08
N ALA A 149 0.99 -6.98 -19.85
CA ALA A 149 0.16 -7.99 -20.52
C ALA A 149 -0.47 -7.52 -21.83
#